data_AF-A0A3R6MAC9-F1
#
_entry.id   AF-A0A3R6MAC9-F1
#
_cell.length_a   1.000
_cell.length_b   1.000
_cell.length_c   1.000
_cell.angle_alpha   90.00
_cell.angle_beta   90.00
_cell.angle_gamma   90.00
#
_symmetry.space_group_name_H-M   'P 1'
#
loop_
_entity.id
_entity.type
_entity.pdbx_description
1 polymer ?
#
loop_
_entity_poly.entity_id
_entity_poly.type
_entity_poly.pdbx_seq_one_letter_code
_entity_poly.pdbx_strand_id
1 'polypeptide(L)' 'MEISRCILEDSGMEVTCAVDGQEAVEIFEKSAPDYFGVIYMDVMMPRMNGLDAEKMIVALKQCMADNSDVKLHEDL' A
#
# COMPACT_ATOMS: atom_id res chain seq x y z
N MET A 1 -0.58 -17.79 -2.19
CA MET A 1 -0.79 -16.74 -1.17
C MET A 1 -1.63 -17.18 0.04
N GLU A 2 -2.24 -18.37 0.07
CA GLU A 2 -3.17 -18.72 1.17
C GLU A 2 -2.52 -18.89 2.55
N ILE A 3 -1.31 -19.45 2.63
CA ILE A 3 -0.67 -19.75 3.93
C ILE A 3 -0.27 -18.46 4.67
N SER A 4 0.36 -17.50 3.98
CA SER A 4 0.80 -16.25 4.61
C SER A 4 -0.36 -15.42 5.14
N ARG A 5 -1.47 -15.37 4.40
CA ARG A 5 -2.70 -14.69 4.83
C ARG A 5 -3.22 -15.30 6.14
N CYS A 6 -3.43 -16.61 6.17
CA CYS A 6 -3.96 -17.29 7.35
C CYS A 6 -3.07 -17.05 8.59
N ILE A 7 -1.74 -17.15 8.45
CA ILE A 7 -0.82 -16.94 9.58
C ILE A 7 -0.92 -15.51 10.14
N LEU A 8 -1.04 -14.51 9.27
CA LEU A 8 -1.14 -13.10 9.68
C LEU A 8 -2.52 -12.82 10.32
N GLU A 9 -3.60 -13.34 9.73
CA GLU A 9 -4.96 -13.23 10.30
C GLU A 9 -5.05 -13.95 11.66
N ASP A 10 -4.48 -15.15 11.80
CA ASP A 10 -4.41 -15.91 13.06
C ASP A 10 -3.60 -15.17 14.15
N SER A 11 -2.66 -14.31 13.74
CA SER A 11 -1.90 -13.44 14.63
C SER A 11 -2.68 -12.18 15.04
N GLY A 12 -3.93 -12.03 14.59
CA GLY A 12 -4.81 -10.91 14.91
C GLY A 12 -4.66 -9.70 13.97
N MET A 13 -4.02 -9.86 12.80
CA MET A 13 -3.87 -8.78 11.82
C MET A 13 -5.05 -8.74 10.85
N GLU A 14 -5.45 -7.53 10.45
CA GLU A 14 -6.34 -7.34 9.31
C GLU A 14 -5.52 -7.38 8.01
N VAL A 15 -5.84 -8.31 7.11
CA VAL A 15 -5.04 -8.59 5.92
C VAL A 15 -5.81 -8.27 4.65
N THR A 16 -5.27 -7.33 3.87
CA THR A 16 -5.70 -7.07 2.49
C THR A 16 -4.74 -7.77 1.52
N CYS A 17 -5.27 -8.51 0.55
CA CYS A 17 -4.47 -9.23 -0.43
C CYS A 17 -4.49 -8.53 -1.80
N ALA A 18 -3.38 -8.64 -2.53
CA ALA A 18 -3.24 -8.27 -3.93
C ALA A 18 -2.66 -9.47 -4.71
N VAL A 19 -3.09 -9.67 -5.95
CA VAL A 19 -2.69 -10.78 -6.82
C VAL A 19 -1.39 -10.51 -7.57
N ASP A 20 -0.97 -9.24 -7.67
CA ASP A 20 0.30 -8.80 -8.25
C ASP A 20 0.71 -7.40 -7.75
N GLY A 21 1.88 -6.92 -8.19
CA GLY A 21 2.40 -5.61 -7.78
C GLY A 21 1.56 -4.42 -8.25
N GLN A 22 0.86 -4.53 -9.39
CA GLN A 22 0.05 -3.44 -9.93
C GLN A 22 -1.20 -3.25 -9.07
N GLU A 23 -1.91 -4.34 -8.75
CA GLU A 23 -3.06 -4.28 -7.84
C GLU A 23 -2.66 -3.77 -6.46
N ALA A 24 -1.48 -4.16 -5.96
CA ALA A 24 -0.99 -3.70 -4.67
C ALA A 24 -0.76 -2.17 -4.63
N VAL A 25 -0.22 -1.59 -5.70
CA VAL A 25 -0.06 -0.13 -5.85
C VAL A 25 -1.42 0.57 -5.87
N GLU A 26 -2.38 0.05 -6.64
CA GLU A 26 -3.74 0.64 -6.74
C GLU A 26 -4.51 0.60 -5.41
N ILE A 27 -4.35 -0.49 -4.65
CA ILE A 27 -4.93 -0.62 -3.31
C ILE A 27 -4.31 0.44 -2.39
N PHE A 28 -2.98 0.57 -2.41
CA PHE A 28 -2.28 1.55 -1.57
C PHE A 28 -2.69 2.99 -1.91
N GLU A 29 -2.75 3.34 -3.20
CA GLU A 29 -3.12 4.68 -3.68
C GLU A 29 -4.53 5.10 -3.22
N LYS A 30 -5.48 4.17 -3.21
CA LYS A 30 -6.87 4.43 -2.78
C LYS A 30 -7.06 4.41 -1.27
N SER A 31 -6.04 3.98 -0.51
CA SER A 31 -6.12 3.87 0.93
C SER A 31 -5.81 5.21 1.59
N ALA A 32 -6.33 5.42 2.81
CA ALA A 32 -6.01 6.60 3.59
C ALA A 32 -4.51 6.61 3.96
N PRO A 33 -3.92 7.79 4.20
CA PRO A 33 -2.58 7.88 4.78
C PRO A 33 -2.48 7.05 6.06
N ASP A 34 -1.35 6.35 6.23
CA ASP A 34 -1.06 5.47 7.37
C ASP A 34 -2.05 4.31 7.58
N TYR A 35 -2.89 3.99 6.59
CA TYR A 35 -3.84 2.87 6.67
C TYR A 35 -3.14 1.50 6.84
N PHE A 36 -2.05 1.27 6.11
CA PHE A 36 -1.27 0.04 6.20
C PHE A 36 -0.08 0.22 7.15
N GLY A 37 -0.07 -0.54 8.25
CA GLY A 37 1.08 -0.58 9.16
C GLY A 37 2.28 -1.35 8.60
N VAL A 38 2.02 -2.41 7.80
CA VAL A 38 3.04 -3.23 7.16
C VAL A 38 2.55 -3.65 5.77
N ILE A 39 3.49 -3.67 4.82
CA ILE A 39 3.28 -4.22 3.48
C ILE A 39 4.22 -5.41 3.32
N TYR A 40 3.66 -6.59 3.08
CA TYR A 40 4.40 -7.83 2.85
C TYR A 40 4.16 -8.30 1.40
N MET A 41 5.22 -8.43 0.62
CA MET A 41 5.15 -8.68 -0.83
C MET A 41 6.17 -9.72 -1.27
N ASP A 42 5.79 -10.55 -2.25
CA ASP A 42 6.72 -11.42 -2.96
C ASP A 42 7.57 -10.62 -3.96
N VAL A 43 8.86 -10.96 -4.07
CA VAL A 43 9.76 -10.29 -5.04
C VAL A 43 9.36 -10.63 -6.48
N MET A 44 9.07 -11.90 -6.76
CA MET A 44 8.73 -12.38 -8.11
C MET A 44 7.22 -12.52 -8.25
N MET A 45 6.59 -11.59 -8.97
CA MET A 45 5.16 -11.57 -9.25
C MET A 45 4.89 -11.39 -10.76
N PRO A 46 3.75 -11.86 -11.28
CA PRO A 46 3.32 -11.57 -12.65
C PRO A 46 3.00 -10.08 -12.84
N ARG A 47 3.08 -9.57 -14.08
CA ARG A 47 2.83 -8.17 -14.48
C ARG A 47 3.78 -7.12 -13.88
N MET A 48 3.80 -6.99 -12.56
CA MET A 48 4.70 -6.10 -11.83
C MET A 48 5.32 -6.85 -10.65
N ASN A 49 6.64 -6.83 -10.57
CA ASN A 49 7.39 -7.47 -9.49
C ASN A 49 7.30 -6.66 -8.18
N GLY A 50 7.62 -7.29 -7.05
CA GLY A 50 7.51 -6.65 -5.73
C GLY A 50 8.44 -5.46 -5.54
N LEU A 51 9.62 -5.46 -6.15
CA LEU A 51 10.60 -4.37 -6.02
C LEU A 51 10.15 -3.09 -6.72
N ASP A 52 9.50 -3.22 -7.88
CA ASP A 52 8.98 -2.07 -8.62
C ASP A 52 7.70 -1.53 -7.96
N ALA A 53 6.84 -2.43 -7.45
CA ALA A 53 5.69 -2.04 -6.64
C ALA A 53 6.10 -1.29 -5.36
N GLU A 54 7.12 -1.78 -4.65
CA GLU A 54 7.68 -1.11 -3.46
C GLU A 54 8.13 0.31 -3.78
N LYS A 55 8.90 0.52 -4.85
CA LYS A 55 9.36 1.87 -5.26
C LYS A 55 8.19 2.81 -5.53
N MET A 56 7.15 2.34 -6.21
CA MET A 56 5.96 3.15 -6.50
C MET A 56 5.20 3.52 -5.23
N ILE A 57 5.02 2.56 -4.32
CA ILE A 57 4.35 2.78 -3.03
C ILE A 57 5.13 3.80 -2.17
N VAL A 58 6.46 3.70 -2.13
CA VAL A 58 7.30 4.66 -1.41
C VAL A 58 7.18 6.06 -2.01
N ALA A 59 7.18 6.18 -3.35
CA ALA A 59 7.00 7.47 -4.03
C ALA A 59 5.61 8.06 -3.74
N LEU A 60 4.54 7.25 -3.81
CA LEU A 60 3.19 7.69 -3.47
C LEU A 60 3.09 8.16 -2.01
N LYS A 61 3.69 7.42 -1.08
CA LYS A 61 3.74 7.80 0.34
C LYS A 61 4.38 9.17 0.54
N GLN A 62 5.47 9.47 -0.18
CA GLN A 62 6.14 10.78 -0.12
C GLN A 62 5.24 11.90 -0.66
N CYS A 63 4.58 11.69 -1.81
CA CYS A 63 3.64 12.67 -2.35
C CYS A 63 2.42 12.90 -1.44
N MET A 64 1.96 11.88 -0.72
CA MET A 64 0.88 12.02 0.27
C MET A 64 1.33 12.79 1.50
N ALA A 65 2.57 12.61 1.95
CA ALA A 65 3.15 13.33 3.09
C ALA A 65 3.37 14.83 2.78
N ASP A 66 3.73 15.16 1.54
CA ASP A 66 3.98 16.54 1.12
C ASP A 66 2.69 17.38 0.96
N ASN A 67 1.51 16.74 0.97
CA ASN A 67 0.21 17.42 0.87
C ASN A 67 -0.33 17.98 2.20
N SER A 68 0.43 17.95 3.29
CA SER A 68 0.01 18.53 4.58
C SER A 68 0.00 20.08 4.63
N ASP A 69 0.39 20.78 3.55
CA ASP A 69 0.41 22.26 3.50
C ASP A 69 -0.61 22.91 2.56
N VAL A 70 -1.51 22.16 1.91
CA VAL A 70 -2.70 22.79 1.30
C VAL A 70 -3.81 22.86 2.35
N LYS A 71 -3.64 23.78 3.32
CA LYS A 71 -4.81 24.35 3.98
C LYS A 71 -5.61 25.02 2.87
N LEU A 72 -6.70 24.38 2.47
CA LEU A 72 -7.82 25.04 1.81
C LEU A 72 -8.30 26.12 2.77
N HIS A 73 -7.69 27.30 2.66
CA HIS A 73 -8.27 28.53 3.16
C HIS A 73 -9.41 28.85 2.20
N GLU A 74 -10.57 28.23 2.43
CA GLU A 74 -11.83 28.81 1.97
C GLU A 74 -12.05 30.08 2.79
N ASP A 75 -11.46 31.17 2.31
CA ASP A 75 -11.83 32.52 2.68
C ASP A 75 -12.78 33.07 1.61
N LEU A 76 -13.97 33.44 2.13
CA LEU A 76 -15.01 34.32 1.59
C LEU A 76 -16.09 33.70 0.67
#